data_AF-A0A5E6NFT3-F1
#
_entry.id   AF-A0A5E6NFT3-F1
#
_cell.length_a   1.000
_cell.length_b   1.000
_cell.length_c   1.000
_cell.angle_alpha   90.00
_cell.angle_beta   90.00
_cell.angle_gamma   90.00
#
_symmetry.space_group_name_H-M   'P 1'
#
loop_
_entity.id
_entity.type
_entity.pdbx_description
1 polymer ?
#
loop_
_entity_poly.entity_id
_entity_poly.type
_entity_poly.pdbx_seq_one_letter_code
_entity_poly.pdbx_strand_id
1 'polypeptide(L)'
;MTYADRNDTHTSYLAGSKLQQTKRLNNIITYANDNSIRTYDLEYQYYGTPKKSQLTSIQECTNNGRCLPKRSLDGTMKRHHLC
;
A
#
# COMPACT_ATOMS: atom_id res chain seq x y z
N MET A 1 -3.85 -12.14 3.00
CA MET A 1 -3.43 -10.72 2.95
C MET A 1 -3.15 -10.26 4.37
N THR A 2 -2.21 -9.33 4.56
CA THR A 2 -1.92 -8.77 5.89
C THR A 2 -2.01 -7.26 5.90
N TYR A 3 -2.28 -6.69 7.08
CA TYR A 3 -2.45 -5.26 7.27
C TYR A 3 -1.45 -4.72 8.30
N ALA A 4 -1.05 -3.47 8.12
CA ALA A 4 -0.20 -2.72 9.04
C ALA A 4 -0.88 -1.41 9.45
N ASP A 5 -0.46 -0.82 10.57
CA ASP A 5 -0.89 0.51 10.96
C ASP A 5 -0.47 1.57 9.94
N ARG A 6 -1.22 2.68 9.90
CA ARG A 6 -0.92 3.85 9.05
C ARG A 6 -0.89 5.12 9.89
N ASN A 7 0.17 5.91 9.71
CA ASN A 7 0.41 7.14 10.47
C ASN A 7 -0.51 8.29 10.00
N ASP A 8 -0.99 8.23 8.76
CA ASP A 8 -1.98 9.13 8.16
C ASP A 8 -3.40 8.58 8.30
N THR A 9 -3.85 8.36 9.54
CA THR A 9 -5.25 7.95 9.77
C THR A 9 -6.21 9.00 9.23
N HIS A 10 -7.11 8.59 8.34
CA HIS A 10 -8.10 9.45 7.73
C HIS A 10 -9.50 9.17 8.30
N THR A 11 -10.24 10.23 8.63
CA THR A 11 -11.62 10.15 9.10
C THR A 11 -12.54 10.82 8.08
N SER A 12 -13.62 10.15 7.71
CA SER A 12 -14.70 10.72 6.90
C SER A 12 -16.05 10.42 7.57
N TYR A 13 -17.10 11.06 7.08
CA TYR A 13 -18.46 10.80 7.53
C TYR A 13 -19.32 10.41 6.34
N LEU A 14 -20.10 9.34 6.49
CA LEU A 14 -21.05 8.88 5.47
C LEU A 14 -22.42 8.70 6.13
N ALA A 15 -23.43 9.43 5.63
CA ALA A 15 -24.78 9.43 6.20
C ALA A 15 -24.80 9.64 7.74
N GLY A 16 -23.94 10.54 8.24
CA GLY A 16 -23.80 10.83 9.67
C GLY A 16 -22.97 9.83 10.48
N SER A 17 -22.59 8.68 9.89
CA SER A 17 -21.71 7.70 10.53
C SER A 17 -20.25 8.02 10.30
N LYS A 18 -19.43 7.86 11.34
CA LYS A 18 -17.97 8.06 11.29
C LYS A 18 -17.28 6.86 10.65
N LEU A 19 -16.47 7.11 9.62
CA LEU A 19 -15.61 6.13 8.98
C LEU A 19 -14.15 6.49 9.27
N GLN A 20 -13.34 5.52 9.69
CA GLN A 20 -11.91 5.73 9.93
C GLN A 20 -11.08 4.66 9.24
N GLN A 21 -10.07 5.10 8.50
CA GLN A 21 -9.11 4.23 7.83
C GLN A 21 -7.80 4.22 8.62
N THR A 22 -7.64 3.19 9.46
CA THR A 22 -6.55 3.08 10.45
C THR A 22 -5.46 2.07 10.07
N LYS A 23 -5.73 1.18 9.10
CA LYS A 23 -4.79 0.13 8.66
C LYS A 23 -4.58 0.15 7.16
N ARG A 24 -3.35 -0.03 6.67
CA ARG A 24 -2.96 -0.20 5.26
C ARG A 24 -2.65 -1.64 4.92
N LEU A 25 -2.77 -1.99 3.64
CA LEU A 25 -2.32 -3.28 3.15
C LEU A 25 -0.79 -3.35 3.28
N ASN A 26 -0.28 -4.44 3.84
CA ASN A 26 1.14 -4.69 3.96
C ASN A 26 1.61 -5.66 2.88
N ASN A 27 0.83 -6.74 2.67
CA ASN A 27 1.05 -7.66 1.56
C ASN A 27 -0.23 -8.35 1.09
N ILE A 28 -0.17 -8.85 -0.13
CA ILE A 28 -1.16 -9.75 -0.71
C ILE A 28 -0.55 -11.12 -0.81
N ILE A 29 -1.22 -12.13 -0.27
CA ILE A 29 -0.80 -13.52 -0.41
C ILE A 29 -1.89 -14.24 -1.19
N THR A 30 -1.49 -14.89 -2.27
CA THR A 30 -2.37 -15.69 -3.12
C THR A 30 -2.12 -17.15 -2.83
N TYR A 31 -3.21 -17.92 -2.85
CA TYR A 31 -3.20 -19.33 -2.51
C TYR A 31 -3.80 -20.12 -3.66
N ALA A 32 -3.25 -21.30 -3.91
CA ALA A 32 -3.91 -22.37 -4.66
C ALA A 32 -4.19 -23.49 -3.67
N ASN A 33 -5.48 -23.76 -3.42
CA ASN A 33 -5.92 -24.53 -2.25
C ASN A 33 -5.34 -23.89 -0.98
N ASP A 34 -4.61 -24.66 -0.16
CA ASP A 34 -4.00 -24.15 1.08
C ASP A 34 -2.52 -23.75 0.93
N ASN A 35 -1.98 -23.87 -0.29
CA ASN A 35 -0.58 -23.53 -0.55
C ASN A 35 -0.47 -22.08 -1.00
N SER A 36 0.32 -21.27 -0.28
CA SER A 36 0.70 -19.96 -0.80
C SER A 36 1.52 -20.16 -2.07
N ILE A 37 1.20 -19.39 -3.11
CA ILE A 37 1.88 -19.49 -4.42
C ILE A 37 2.64 -18.21 -4.75
N ARG A 38 2.08 -17.05 -4.40
CA ARG A 38 2.72 -15.75 -4.58
C ARG A 38 2.41 -14.81 -3.43
N THR A 39 3.40 -14.02 -3.07
CA THR A 39 3.29 -12.88 -2.16
C THR A 39 3.62 -11.62 -2.94
N TYR A 40 2.80 -10.59 -2.79
CA TYR A 40 3.06 -9.25 -3.27
C TYR A 40 3.29 -8.36 -2.06
N ASP A 41 4.54 -7.93 -1.86
CA ASP A 41 4.91 -7.03 -0.78
C ASP A 41 4.82 -5.58 -1.26
N LEU A 42 4.19 -4.73 -0.43
CA LEU A 42 3.90 -3.33 -0.76
C LEU A 42 4.78 -2.42 0.11
N GLU A 43 5.62 -1.62 -0.51
CA GLU A 43 6.46 -0.65 0.20
C GLU A 43 5.88 0.75 0.11
N TYR A 44 5.90 1.46 1.23
CA TYR A 44 5.34 2.79 1.33
C TYR A 44 6.37 3.77 1.89
N GLN A 45 6.37 4.99 1.36
CA GLN A 45 7.00 6.14 1.99
C GLN A 45 5.96 7.02 2.69
N TYR A 46 6.38 7.67 3.78
CA TYR A 46 5.56 8.63 4.51
C TYR A 46 6.09 10.05 4.26
N TYR A 47 5.51 10.74 3.28
CA TYR A 47 6.06 11.99 2.76
C TYR A 47 4.97 13.01 2.37
N GLY A 48 5.37 14.25 2.09
CA GLY A 48 4.48 15.35 1.66
C GLY A 48 3.95 16.22 2.80
N THR A 49 3.15 17.23 2.43
CA THR A 49 2.49 18.16 3.36
C THR A 49 1.02 18.34 2.95
N PRO A 50 0.05 17.82 3.72
CA PRO A 50 0.24 16.96 4.90
C PRO A 50 0.91 15.63 4.52
N LYS A 51 1.61 14.99 5.48
CA LYS A 51 2.28 13.71 5.26
C LYS A 51 1.25 12.62 4.94
N LYS A 52 1.55 11.80 3.92
CA LYS A 52 0.71 10.68 3.48
C LYS A 52 1.55 9.44 3.22
N SER A 53 0.96 8.27 3.43
CA SER A 53 1.49 6.99 3.00
C SER A 53 1.33 6.88 1.48
N GLN A 54 2.43 6.92 0.74
CA GLN A 54 2.46 6.68 -0.70
C GLN A 54 3.14 5.36 -1.00
N LEU A 55 2.49 4.52 -1.82
CA LEU A 55 3.06 3.28 -2.32
C LEU A 55 4.21 3.60 -3.27
N THR A 56 5.41 3.13 -2.96
CA THR A 56 6.63 3.37 -3.74
C THR A 56 7.08 2.17 -4.54
N SER A 57 6.77 0.96 -4.09
CA SER A 57 7.10 -0.24 -4.83
C SER A 57 6.15 -1.40 -4.54
N ILE A 58 6.09 -2.33 -5.49
CA ILE A 58 5.48 -3.64 -5.32
C ILE A 58 6.54 -4.67 -5.69
N GLN A 59 6.70 -5.69 -4.85
CA GLN A 59 7.56 -6.83 -5.14
C GLN A 59 6.74 -8.11 -5.18
N GLU A 60 6.84 -8.86 -6.28
CA GLU A 60 6.27 -10.20 -6.36
C GLU A 60 7.33 -11.24 -5.95
N CYS A 61 6.96 -12.10 -5.03
CA CYS A 61 7.75 -13.23 -4.57
C CYS A 61 6.95 -14.52 -4.73
N THR A 62 7.63 -15.59 -5.12
CA THR A 62 7.08 -16.95 -5.11
C THR A 62 7.26 -17.58 -3.72
N ASN A 63 6.50 -18.63 -3.43
CA ASN A 63 6.51 -19.32 -2.14
C ASN A 63 7.85 -19.98 -1.74
N ASN A 64 8.77 -20.16 -2.69
CA ASN A 64 10.14 -20.63 -2.43
C ASN A 64 11.12 -19.49 -2.10
N GLY A 65 10.63 -18.26 -1.92
CA GLY A 65 11.44 -17.09 -1.57
C GLY A 65 12.11 -16.40 -2.76
N ARG A 66 11.93 -16.88 -3.99
CA ARG A 66 12.42 -16.17 -5.19
C ARG A 66 11.53 -14.98 -5.51
N CYS A 67 12.11 -13.80 -5.52
CA CYS A 67 11.43 -12.56 -5.83
C CYS A 67 11.84 -12.01 -7.19
N LEU A 68 10.86 -11.46 -7.90
CA LEU A 68 11.12 -10.61 -9.05
C LEU A 68 11.70 -9.27 -8.58
N PRO A 69 12.39 -8.54 -9.46
CA PRO A 69 12.81 -7.18 -9.17
C PRO A 69 11.62 -6.32 -8.75
N LYS A 70 11.83 -5.43 -7.78
CA LYS A 70 10.80 -4.50 -7.32
C LYS A 70 10.34 -3.62 -8.46
N ARG A 71 9.03 -3.46 -8.59
CA ARG A 71 8.45 -2.48 -9.50
C ARG A 71 8.25 -1.17 -8.76
N SER A 72 9.11 -0.20 -9.04
CA SER A 72 8.99 1.15 -8.50
C SER A 72 7.82 1.89 -9.15
N LEU A 73 7.06 2.58 -8.31
CA LEU A 73 6.01 3.51 -8.70
C LEU A 73 6.58 4.91 -8.48
N ASP A 74 7.15 5.49 -9.54
CA ASP A 74 7.68 6.86 -9.44
C ASP A 74 6.51 7.84 -9.29
N GLY A 75 6.51 8.54 -8.17
CA GLY A 75 5.44 9.37 -7.67
C GLY A 75 5.47 10.82 -8.17
N THR A 76 6.19 11.15 -9.25
CA THR A 76 6.09 12.48 -9.88
C THR A 76 4.74 12.70 -10.56
N MET A 77 3.68 12.83 -9.76
CA MET A 77 2.65 13.81 -10.07
C MET A 77 3.26 15.18 -9.75
N LYS A 78 3.95 15.79 -10.73
CA LYS A 78 4.14 17.25 -10.71
C LYS A 78 2.75 17.86 -10.64
N ARG A 79 2.32 18.33 -9.46
CA ARG A 79 1.25 19.32 -9.38
C ARG A 79 1.76 20.53 -10.15
N HIS A 80 1.33 20.67 -11.40
CA HIS A 80 1.39 21.94 -12.08
C HIS A 80 0.55 22.90 -11.23
N HIS A 81 1.23 23.75 -10.46
CA HIS A 81 0.67 25.03 -10.05
C HIS A 81 0.50 25.85 -11.33
N LEU A 82 -0.65 25.72 -11.99
CA LEU A 82 -1.20 26.87 -12.69
C LEU A 82 -2.06 27.61 -11.67
N CYS A 83 -1.55 28.77 -11.28
CA CYS A 83 -2.36 29.90 -10.85
C CYS A 83 -3.42 30.22 -11.90
#